data_AF-A0A2E8U4J1-F1
#
_entry.id   AF-A0A2E8U4J1-F1
#
_cell.length_a   1.000
_cell.length_b   1.000
_cell.length_c   1.000
_cell.angle_alpha   90.00
_cell.angle_beta   90.00
_cell.angle_gamma   90.00
#
_symmetry.space_group_name_H-M   'P 1'
#
loop_
_entity.id
_entity.type
_entity.pdbx_description
1 polymer ?
#
loop_
_entity_poly.entity_id
_entity_poly.type
_entity_poly.pdbx_seq_one_letter_code
_entity_poly.pdbx_strand_id
1 'polypeptide(L)'
;MVKTKIIEENDEKIRILLTDTDRAFVNAIRRTLISDTPKMAIDKVRFEMGTIEQDGEVWETNGPLPDEMIAQRLAMIPIPTVHDE
;
A
#
# COMPACT_ATOMS: atom_id res chain seq x y z
N MET A 1 -30.23 9.82 13.86
CA MET A 1 -29.70 8.99 12.76
C MET A 1 -28.77 9.87 11.96
N VAL A 2 -27.56 9.38 11.64
CA VAL A 2 -26.58 10.15 10.85
C VAL A 2 -27.15 10.37 9.45
N LYS A 3 -27.09 11.61 8.96
CA LYS A 3 -27.45 11.94 7.59
C LYS A 3 -26.18 12.05 6.75
N THR A 4 -26.21 11.39 5.60
CA THR A 4 -25.08 11.29 4.68
C THR A 4 -25.46 11.93 3.35
N LYS A 5 -24.63 12.83 2.84
CA LYS A 5 -24.78 13.39 1.49
C LYS A 5 -23.47 13.26 0.72
N ILE A 6 -23.51 12.61 -0.44
CA ILE A 6 -22.36 12.55 -1.36
C ILE A 6 -22.30 13.88 -2.12
N ILE A 7 -21.14 14.52 -2.13
CA ILE A 7 -20.87 15.78 -2.86
C ILE A 7 -20.19 15.47 -4.19
N GLU A 8 -19.24 14.55 -4.19
CA GLU A 8 -18.39 14.20 -5.32
C GLU A 8 -17.92 12.76 -5.17
N GLU A 9 -17.86 12.03 -6.27
CA GLU A 9 -17.41 10.63 -6.33
C GLU A 9 -16.69 10.40 -7.67
N ASN A 10 -15.48 9.87 -7.60
CA ASN A 10 -14.70 9.36 -8.72
C ASN A 10 -13.88 8.15 -8.25
N ASP A 11 -13.20 7.47 -9.18
CA ASP A 11 -12.51 6.21 -8.92
C ASP A 11 -11.40 6.31 -7.85
N GLU A 12 -10.82 7.50 -7.63
CA GLU A 12 -9.71 7.72 -6.69
C GLU A 12 -10.13 8.44 -5.41
N LYS A 13 -11.33 9.04 -5.38
CA LYS A 13 -11.74 9.98 -4.33
C LYS A 13 -13.26 10.08 -4.20
N ILE A 14 -13.71 10.09 -2.95
CA ILE A 14 -15.08 10.39 -2.57
C ILE A 14 -15.14 11.53 -1.54
N ARG A 15 -16.15 12.39 -1.63
CA ARG A 15 -16.40 13.50 -0.70
C ARG A 15 -17.80 13.39 -0.12
N ILE A 16 -17.88 13.13 1.18
CA ILE A 16 -19.15 12.90 1.89
C ILE A 16 -19.34 13.96 2.98
N LEU A 17 -20.54 14.54 3.03
CA LEU A 17 -20.99 15.41 4.11
C LEU A 17 -21.82 14.59 5.12
N LEU A 18 -21.32 14.50 6.35
CA LEU A 18 -22.01 13.87 7.47
C LEU A 18 -22.68 14.95 8.32
N THR A 19 -24.00 14.89 8.47
CA THR A 19 -24.80 15.76 9.34
C THR A 19 -25.50 14.92 10.42
N ASP A 20 -25.95 15.57 11.49
CA ASP A 20 -26.62 14.91 12.63
C ASP A 20 -25.75 13.82 13.30
N THR A 21 -24.44 14.07 13.42
CA THR A 21 -23.47 13.16 14.05
C THR A 21 -22.51 13.89 14.99
N ASP A 22 -21.80 13.15 15.83
CA ASP A 22 -20.80 13.70 16.76
C ASP A 22 -19.38 13.70 16.16
N ARG A 23 -18.55 14.62 16.63
CA ARG A 23 -17.14 14.74 16.22
C ARG A 23 -16.34 13.49 16.57
N ALA A 24 -16.62 12.84 17.71
CA ALA A 24 -15.92 11.63 18.09
C ALA A 24 -16.20 10.49 17.11
N PHE A 25 -17.45 10.38 16.65
CA PHE A 25 -17.85 9.36 15.67
C PHE A 25 -17.15 9.56 14.31
N VAL A 26 -17.12 10.79 13.79
CA VAL A 26 -16.43 11.09 12.53
C VAL A 26 -14.92 10.82 12.64
N ASN A 27 -14.32 11.18 13.78
CA ASN A 27 -12.90 10.92 14.00
C ASN A 27 -12.60 9.42 14.14
N ALA A 28 -13.52 8.64 14.72
CA ALA A 28 -13.40 7.18 14.76
C ALA A 28 -13.38 6.59 13.34
N ILE A 29 -14.33 6.97 12.47
CA ILE A 29 -14.35 6.53 11.06
C ILE A 29 -13.03 6.88 10.37
N ARG A 30 -12.55 8.13 10.51
CA ARG A 30 -11.29 8.57 9.90
C ARG A 30 -10.11 7.71 10.38
N ARG A 31 -10.04 7.37 11.66
CA ARG A 31 -8.95 6.54 12.22
C ARG A 31 -9.02 5.11 11.68
N THR A 32 -10.21 4.53 11.67
CA THR A 32 -10.42 3.17 11.16
C THR A 32 -10.04 3.07 9.68
N LEU A 33 -10.42 4.03 8.85
CA LEU A 33 -10.05 4.04 7.43
C LEU A 33 -8.53 4.08 7.21
N ILE A 34 -7.78 4.78 8.07
CA ILE A 34 -6.30 4.91 7.95
C ILE A 34 -5.58 3.67 8.47
N SER A 35 -6.05 3.10 9.59
CA SER A 35 -5.32 2.11 10.36
C SER A 35 -5.80 0.68 10.12
N ASP A 36 -7.11 0.49 10.06
CA ASP A 36 -7.72 -0.82 10.26
C ASP A 36 -8.23 -1.43 8.94
N THR A 37 -8.09 -0.72 7.82
CA THR A 37 -8.43 -1.24 6.49
C THR A 37 -7.32 -2.19 6.02
N PRO A 38 -7.57 -3.51 5.91
CA PRO A 38 -6.56 -4.46 5.48
C PRO A 38 -6.18 -4.21 4.01
N LYS A 39 -4.90 -4.36 3.68
CA LYS A 39 -4.37 -4.22 2.32
C LYS A 39 -3.18 -5.15 2.12
N MET A 40 -3.02 -5.63 0.89
CA MET A 40 -1.88 -6.46 0.52
C MET A 40 -0.64 -5.60 0.30
N ALA A 41 0.50 -6.03 0.84
CA ALA A 41 1.81 -5.40 0.64
C ALA A 41 2.92 -6.46 0.71
N ILE A 42 4.09 -6.15 0.15
CA ILE A 42 5.26 -7.03 0.21
C ILE A 42 5.89 -6.91 1.61
N ASP A 43 5.83 -7.99 2.39
CA ASP A 43 6.41 -8.02 3.74
C ASP A 43 7.83 -8.62 3.78
N LYS A 44 8.10 -9.63 2.94
CA LYS A 44 9.38 -10.33 2.93
C LYS A 44 9.93 -10.48 1.52
N VAL A 45 11.20 -10.10 1.35
CA VAL A 45 11.95 -10.23 0.10
C VAL A 45 13.16 -11.12 0.37
N ARG A 46 13.44 -12.06 -0.54
CA ARG A 46 14.66 -12.86 -0.53
C ARG A 46 15.46 -12.48 -1.77
N PHE A 47 16.66 -11.94 -1.55
CA PHE A 47 17.61 -11.67 -2.62
C PHE A 47 18.42 -12.95 -2.87
N GLU A 48 18.42 -13.41 -4.11
CA GLU A 48 19.26 -14.53 -4.56
C GLU A 48 20.34 -13.91 -5.47
N MET A 49 21.60 -13.98 -5.03
CA MET A 49 22.71 -13.54 -5.87
C MET A 49 22.86 -14.53 -7.02
N GLY A 50 22.38 -14.13 -8.20
CA GLY A 50 22.62 -14.87 -9.43
C GLY A 50 24.07 -14.66 -9.85
N THR A 51 24.86 -15.73 -9.83
CA THR A 51 26.11 -15.81 -10.57
C THR A 51 25.76 -16.27 -11.98
N ILE A 52 25.88 -15.39 -12.96
CA ILE A 52 25.67 -15.75 -14.38
C ILE A 52 27.04 -15.78 -15.05
N GLU A 53 27.46 -16.96 -15.52
CA GLU A 53 28.59 -17.07 -16.44
C GLU A 53 28.10 -16.77 -17.85
N GLN A 54 28.58 -15.66 -18.42
CA GLN A 54 28.37 -15.32 -19.82
C GLN A 54 29.73 -15.00 -20.43
N ASP A 55 30.07 -15.68 -21.53
CA ASP A 55 31.32 -15.49 -22.29
C ASP A 55 32.61 -15.67 -21.47
N GLY A 56 32.59 -16.56 -20.47
CA GLY A 56 33.76 -16.86 -19.61
C GLY A 56 34.01 -15.84 -18.51
N GLU A 57 33.13 -14.85 -18.36
CA GLU A 57 33.14 -13.90 -17.25
C GLU A 57 32.02 -14.19 -16.25
N VAL A 58 32.39 -14.19 -14.97
CA VAL A 58 31.46 -14.35 -13.86
C VAL A 58 30.84 -12.99 -13.55
N TRP A 59 29.57 -12.82 -13.91
CA TRP A 59 28.82 -11.62 -13.55
C TRP A 59 28.17 -11.83 -12.18
N GLU A 60 28.61 -11.06 -11.20
CA GLU A 60 27.93 -10.93 -9.91
C GLU A 60 26.93 -9.76 -9.99
N THR A 61 25.72 -9.97 -9.50
CA THR A 61 24.73 -8.89 -9.37
C THR A 61 25.14 -7.99 -8.19
N ASN A 62 26.08 -7.08 -8.42
CA ASN A 62 26.51 -6.07 -7.44
C ASN A 62 25.77 -4.76 -7.71
N GLY A 63 24.57 -4.63 -7.13
CA GLY A 63 23.78 -3.40 -7.19
C GLY A 63 24.41 -2.27 -6.36
N PRO A 64 24.30 -0.99 -6.79
CA PRO A 64 24.81 0.15 -6.01
C PRO A 64 23.93 0.49 -4.79
N LEU A 65 22.75 -0.12 -4.68
CA LEU A 65 21.79 0.08 -3.60
C LEU A 65 21.83 -1.12 -2.65
N PRO A 66 21.91 -0.89 -1.33
CA PRO A 66 21.72 -1.94 -0.35
C PRO A 66 20.36 -2.62 -0.49
N ASP A 67 20.33 -3.93 -0.24
CA ASP A 67 19.14 -4.78 -0.35
C ASP A 67 17.97 -4.26 0.50
N GLU A 68 18.23 -3.69 1.68
CA GLU A 68 17.21 -3.12 2.55
C GLU A 68 16.52 -1.91 1.92
N MET A 69 17.26 -1.09 1.16
CA MET A 69 16.66 0.03 0.43
C MET A 69 15.76 -0.46 -0.70
N ILE A 70 16.13 -1.55 -1.37
CA ILE A 70 15.32 -2.15 -2.42
C ILE A 70 14.07 -2.78 -1.81
N ALA A 71 14.22 -3.57 -0.74
CA ALA A 71 13.11 -4.19 -0.02
C ALA A 71 12.10 -3.16 0.52
N GLN A 72 12.59 -2.06 1.10
CA GLN A 72 11.73 -0.97 1.59
C GLN A 72 10.93 -0.32 0.47
N ARG A 73 11.51 -0.16 -0.72
CA ARG A 73 10.79 0.35 -1.90
C ARG A 73 9.75 -0.64 -2.41
N LEU A 74 10.08 -1.93 -2.45
CA LEU A 74 9.14 -2.99 -2.83
C LEU A 74 7.92 -3.02 -1.89
N ALA A 75 8.12 -2.84 -0.59
CA ALA A 75 7.04 -2.78 0.41
C ALA A 75 6.06 -1.61 0.18
N MET A 76 6.49 -0.54 -0.49
CA MET A 76 5.68 0.65 -0.75
C MET A 76 4.91 0.60 -2.07
N ILE A 77 5.07 -0.44 -2.88
CA ILE A 77 4.32 -0.62 -4.13
C ILE A 77 2.88 -1.00 -3.79
N PRO A 78 1.87 -0.24 -4.25
CA PRO A 78 0.48 -0.57 -3.99
C PRO A 78 0.08 -1.81 -4.80
N ILE A 79 -0.22 -2.90 -4.11
CA ILE A 79 -0.73 -4.13 -4.73
C ILE A 79 -2.27 -4.06 -4.74
N PRO A 80 -2.93 -4.27 -5.90
CA PRO A 80 -4.39 -4.36 -5.96
C PRO A 80 -4.90 -5.40 -4.97
N THR A 81 -5.70 -4.96 -4.00
CA THR A 81 -6.32 -5.84 -3.01
C THR A 81 -7.77 -6.05 -3.40
N VAL A 82 -8.15 -7.29 -3.71
CA VAL A 82 -9.53 -7.67 -3.98
C VAL A 82 -10.15 -8.12 -2.66
N HIS A 83 -11.22 -7.44 -2.22
CA HIS A 83 -11.88 -7.71 -0.94
C HIS A 83 -13.07 -8.67 -1.05
N ASP A 84 -13.53 -8.95 -2.27
CA ASP A 84 -14.79 -9.64 -2.57
C ASP A 84 -14.61 -11.12 -3.00
N GLU A 85 -13.48 -11.75 -2.65
CA GLU A 85 -13.29 -13.20 -2.63
C GLU A 85 -13.03 -13.72 -1.21
#